data_AF-A0A078KDL2-F1
#
_entry.id   AF-A0A078KDL2-F1
#
_cell.length_a   1.000
_cell.length_b   1.000
_cell.length_c   1.000
_cell.angle_alpha   90.00
_cell.angle_beta   90.00
_cell.angle_gamma   90.00
#
_symmetry.space_group_name_H-M   'P 1'
#
loop_
_entity.id
_entity.type
_entity.pdbx_description
1 polymer ?
#
loop_
_entity_poly.entity_id
_entity_poly.type
_entity_poly.pdbx_seq_one_letter_code
_entity_poly.pdbx_strand_id
1 'polypeptide(L)'
;MVIAVINYGMGNLHSVVKALEYVTRERVIITYDPIIIKNATRIVLPGQGAIRDCMKELKRTKLIYLLKTLMENNEKPILGICIGLQMLMDKSEENGGIQCLKYFSGDVKKFCNINYKIPHIGWNHVYQYVSHPLWKNIPNGERFYFVHSYYVIEKNIQNISGYTEYAGILPHVAICKNLVFAVQFHPEKSSIMGLKLLYNFVNWYP
;
A
#
# COMPACT_ATOMS: atom_id res chain seq x y z
N MET A 1 10.67 5.83 19.19
CA MET A 1 10.65 5.58 17.73
C MET A 1 9.35 6.14 17.16
N VAL A 2 9.35 6.59 15.90
CA VAL A 2 8.25 7.33 15.27
C VAL A 2 7.84 6.62 13.99
N ILE A 3 6.56 6.30 13.86
CA ILE A 3 5.96 5.83 12.60
C ILE A 3 5.30 7.04 11.93
N ALA A 4 5.82 7.45 10.77
CA ALA A 4 5.23 8.53 9.99
C ALA A 4 4.14 7.98 9.07
N VAL A 5 2.91 8.46 9.23
CA VAL A 5 1.81 8.24 8.29
C VAL A 5 1.73 9.46 7.39
N ILE A 6 2.03 9.26 6.10
CA ILE A 6 2.12 10.36 5.14
C ILE A 6 0.74 10.99 4.92
N ASN A 7 0.65 12.30 5.13
CA ASN A 7 -0.54 13.09 4.93
C ASN A 7 -0.38 14.09 3.78
N TYR A 8 -0.69 13.67 2.57
CA TYR A 8 -0.77 14.58 1.43
C TYR A 8 -2.20 15.15 1.25
N GLY A 9 -3.01 15.21 2.30
CA GLY A 9 -4.33 15.88 2.30
C GLY A 9 -5.51 15.04 1.81
N MET A 10 -5.33 13.73 1.60
CA MET A 10 -6.41 12.84 1.14
C MET A 10 -6.48 11.53 1.95
N GLY A 11 -7.71 11.09 2.21
CA GLY A 11 -8.06 9.75 2.69
C GLY A 11 -8.36 9.61 4.18
N ASN A 12 -8.88 8.44 4.56
CA ASN A 12 -9.20 8.09 5.94
C ASN A 12 -7.94 7.69 6.74
N LEU A 13 -7.09 8.67 7.01
CA LEU A 13 -5.84 8.50 7.78
C LEU A 13 -6.11 8.09 9.23
N HIS A 14 -7.25 8.48 9.79
CA HIS A 14 -7.60 8.20 11.18
C HIS A 14 -7.70 6.69 11.46
N SER A 15 -8.31 5.93 10.54
CA SER A 15 -8.43 4.48 10.70
C SER A 15 -7.06 3.78 10.68
N VAL A 16 -6.19 4.19 9.77
CA VAL A 16 -4.81 3.68 9.67
C VAL A 16 -4.03 3.98 10.97
N VAL A 17 -4.12 5.21 11.47
CA VAL A 17 -3.43 5.63 12.69
C VAL A 17 -3.94 4.86 13.90
N LYS A 18 -5.25 4.73 14.07
CA LYS A 18 -5.82 3.97 15.19
C LYS A 18 -5.42 2.50 15.16
N ALA A 19 -5.39 1.89 13.98
CA ALA A 19 -4.93 0.51 13.83
C ALA A 19 -3.44 0.36 14.16
N LEU A 20 -2.59 1.32 13.77
CA LEU A 20 -1.17 1.34 14.12
C LEU A 20 -0.95 1.54 15.62
N GLU A 21 -1.62 2.54 16.22
CA GLU A 21 -1.60 2.82 17.67
C GLU A 21 -2.04 1.59 18.49
N TYR A 22 -2.96 0.78 17.96
CA TYR A 22 -3.40 -0.44 18.61
C TYR A 22 -2.32 -1.53 18.64
N VAL A 23 -1.50 -1.64 17.60
CA VAL A 23 -0.50 -2.73 17.46
C VAL A 23 0.90 -2.36 17.92
N THR A 24 1.15 -1.10 18.29
CA THR A 24 2.47 -0.62 18.71
C THR A 24 2.40 0.35 19.88
N ARG A 25 3.51 0.46 20.62
CA ARG A 25 3.74 1.53 21.61
C ARG A 25 4.58 2.68 21.04
N GLU A 26 5.02 2.58 19.79
CA GLU A 26 5.71 3.66 19.11
C GLU A 26 4.79 4.86 18.84
N ARG A 27 5.36 6.05 18.73
CA ARG A 27 4.60 7.26 18.43
C ARG A 27 4.20 7.28 16.96
N VAL A 28 2.90 7.22 16.68
CA VAL A 28 2.36 7.34 15.31
C VAL A 28 2.05 8.81 15.03
N ILE A 29 2.58 9.37 13.93
CA ILE A 29 2.40 10.77 13.58
C ILE A 29 1.88 10.90 12.15
N ILE A 30 0.74 11.56 11.99
CA ILE A 30 0.25 12.01 10.68
C ILE A 30 1.05 13.26 10.28
N THR A 31 1.75 13.23 9.16
CA THR A 31 2.60 14.37 8.77
C THR A 31 2.84 14.46 7.27
N TYR A 32 3.08 15.69 6.79
CA TYR A 32 3.71 15.98 5.50
C TYR A 32 5.08 16.65 5.66
N ASP A 33 5.57 16.82 6.89
CA ASP A 33 6.85 17.46 7.17
C ASP A 33 8.01 16.53 6.77
N PRO A 34 8.84 16.91 5.78
CA PRO A 34 10.00 16.12 5.36
C PRO A 34 10.97 15.77 6.49
N ILE A 35 11.11 16.63 7.50
CA ILE A 35 12.03 16.42 8.63
C ILE A 35 11.51 15.28 9.51
N ILE A 36 10.21 15.29 9.82
CA ILE A 36 9.59 14.22 10.62
C ILE A 36 9.66 12.89 9.85
N ILE A 37 9.35 12.91 8.55
CA ILE A 37 9.39 11.71 7.70
C ILE A 37 10.81 11.15 7.61
N LYS A 38 11.81 12.00 7.41
CA LYS A 38 13.22 11.59 7.36
C LYS A 38 13.70 11.00 8.68
N ASN A 39 13.24 11.52 9.82
CA ASN A 39 13.64 11.01 11.15
C ASN A 39 12.76 9.86 11.67
N ALA A 40 11.68 9.50 10.96
CA ALA A 40 10.84 8.37 11.32
C ALA A 40 11.59 7.05 11.18
N THR A 41 11.25 6.06 12.01
CA THR A 41 11.80 4.70 11.92
C THR A 41 11.09 3.88 10.85
N ARG A 42 9.82 4.19 10.58
CA ARG A 42 8.99 3.53 9.55
C ARG A 42 8.04 4.53 8.93
N ILE A 43 7.65 4.25 7.70
CA ILE A 43 6.73 5.10 6.94
C ILE A 43 5.54 4.27 6.47
N VAL A 44 4.35 4.84 6.59
CA VAL A 44 3.14 4.33 5.96
C VAL A 44 2.71 5.34 4.91
N LEU A 45 2.61 4.89 3.66
CA LEU A 45 2.07 5.63 2.53
C LEU A 45 0.65 5.12 2.27
N PRO A 46 -0.38 5.66 2.97
CA PRO A 46 -1.77 5.32 2.68
C PRO A 46 -2.24 6.05 1.43
N GLY A 47 -3.42 5.68 0.94
CA GLY A 47 -4.15 6.55 0.03
C GLY A 47 -5.59 6.10 -0.23
N GLN A 48 -6.46 7.08 -0.48
CA GLN A 48 -7.86 6.89 -0.85
C GLN A 48 -8.27 8.01 -1.80
N GLY A 49 -9.18 7.71 -2.74
CA GLY A 49 -9.62 8.65 -3.76
C GLY A 49 -8.92 8.38 -5.10
N ALA A 50 -8.95 9.36 -5.98
CA ALA A 50 -8.36 9.25 -7.31
C ALA A 50 -6.84 9.39 -7.26
N ILE A 51 -6.12 8.55 -8.00
CA ILE A 51 -4.66 8.55 -8.06
C ILE A 51 -4.10 9.85 -8.63
N ARG A 52 -4.83 10.51 -9.55
CA ARG A 52 -4.46 11.83 -10.09
C ARG A 52 -4.29 12.84 -8.97
N ASP A 53 -5.26 12.90 -8.07
CA ASP A 53 -5.29 13.89 -7.01
C ASP A 53 -4.24 13.55 -5.94
N CYS A 54 -4.05 12.25 -5.63
CA CYS A 54 -2.98 11.79 -4.74
C CYS A 54 -1.58 12.15 -5.28
N MET A 55 -1.29 11.86 -6.54
CA MET A 55 0.00 12.20 -7.17
C MET A 55 0.21 13.70 -7.29
N LYS A 56 -0.85 14.48 -7.55
CA LYS A 56 -0.80 15.95 -7.55
C LYS A 56 -0.42 16.50 -6.18
N GLU A 57 -1.02 16.00 -5.11
CA GLU A 57 -0.73 16.46 -3.76
C GLU A 57 0.67 16.02 -3.27
N LEU A 58 1.10 14.80 -3.59
CA LEU A 58 2.48 14.38 -3.33
C LEU A 58 3.50 15.28 -4.05
N LYS A 59 3.20 15.71 -5.27
CA LYS A 59 4.03 16.66 -6.02
C LYS A 59 4.03 18.03 -5.35
N ARG A 60 2.85 18.55 -4.97
CA ARG A 60 2.69 19.86 -4.33
C ARG A 60 3.43 19.95 -2.99
N THR A 61 3.39 18.87 -2.20
CA THR A 61 4.08 18.75 -0.91
C THR A 61 5.57 18.40 -1.05
N LYS A 62 6.09 18.24 -2.28
CA LYS A 62 7.47 17.83 -2.60
C LYS A 62 7.88 16.47 -2.00
N LEU A 63 6.92 15.67 -1.54
CA LEU A 63 7.16 14.37 -0.93
C LEU A 63 7.57 13.29 -1.94
N ILE A 64 7.28 13.49 -3.23
CA ILE A 64 7.71 12.56 -4.29
C ILE A 64 9.23 12.33 -4.24
N TYR A 65 10.01 13.41 -4.17
CA TYR A 65 11.47 13.30 -4.17
C TYR A 65 11.97 12.59 -2.91
N LEU A 66 11.45 12.99 -1.75
CA LEU A 66 11.81 12.38 -0.47
C LEU A 66 11.51 10.87 -0.46
N LEU A 67 10.31 10.46 -0.85
CA LEU A 67 9.93 9.04 -0.88
C LEU A 67 10.82 8.24 -1.83
N LYS A 68 11.12 8.78 -3.02
CA LYS A 68 12.04 8.14 -3.97
C LYS A 68 13.43 7.93 -3.35
N THR A 69 14.02 8.99 -2.79
CA THR A 69 15.33 8.91 -2.14
C THR A 69 15.34 7.86 -1.03
N LEU A 70 14.34 7.86 -0.15
CA LEU A 70 14.24 6.89 0.95
C LEU A 70 14.14 5.44 0.46
N MET A 71 13.39 5.21 -0.62
CA MET A 71 13.22 3.89 -1.23
C MET A 71 14.47 3.42 -2.01
N GLU A 72 15.13 4.32 -2.73
CA GLU A 72 16.36 4.05 -3.49
C GLU A 72 17.55 3.76 -2.57
N ASN A 73 17.68 4.53 -1.49
CA ASN A 73 18.73 4.34 -0.48
C ASN A 73 18.43 3.19 0.51
N ASN A 74 17.24 2.60 0.41
CA ASN A 74 16.81 1.50 1.27
C ASN A 74 16.88 1.82 2.78
N GLU A 75 16.54 3.06 3.17
CA GLU A 75 16.85 3.58 4.52
C GLU A 75 15.94 3.03 5.61
N LYS A 76 14.69 2.69 5.28
CA LYS A 76 13.69 2.25 6.28
C LYS A 76 12.49 1.53 5.67
N PRO A 77 11.79 0.70 6.46
CA PRO A 77 10.54 0.08 6.05
C PRO A 77 9.46 1.09 5.63
N ILE A 78 8.87 0.85 4.46
CA ILE A 78 7.74 1.60 3.91
C ILE A 78 6.58 0.65 3.63
N LEU A 79 5.38 0.97 4.14
CA LEU A 79 4.14 0.26 3.85
C LEU A 79 3.21 1.09 2.95
N GLY A 80 2.99 0.65 1.71
CA GLY A 80 1.97 1.21 0.82
C GLY A 80 0.60 0.56 1.05
N ILE A 81 -0.48 1.35 1.18
CA ILE A 81 -1.85 0.82 1.38
C ILE A 81 -2.81 1.36 0.32
N CYS A 82 -3.51 0.46 -0.37
CA CYS A 82 -4.49 0.74 -1.41
C CYS A 82 -3.92 1.63 -2.52
N ILE A 83 -4.28 2.91 -2.58
CA ILE A 83 -3.67 3.86 -3.52
C ILE A 83 -2.17 4.02 -3.26
N GLY A 84 -1.72 3.81 -2.01
CA GLY A 84 -0.31 3.70 -1.66
C GLY A 84 0.44 2.67 -2.50
N LEU A 85 -0.15 1.50 -2.74
CA LEU A 85 0.41 0.50 -3.65
C LEU A 85 0.42 1.03 -5.08
N GLN A 86 -0.71 1.55 -5.55
CA GLN A 86 -0.88 2.02 -6.93
C GLN A 86 0.08 3.16 -7.29
N MET A 87 0.34 4.08 -6.35
CA MET A 87 1.29 5.18 -6.53
C MET A 87 2.73 4.70 -6.73
N LEU A 88 3.08 3.49 -6.31
CA LEU A 88 4.44 2.94 -6.45
C LEU A 88 4.70 2.34 -7.84
N MET A 89 3.67 2.15 -8.65
CA MET A 89 3.75 1.55 -9.99
C MET A 89 4.30 2.53 -11.04
N ASP A 90 4.38 2.11 -12.31
CA ASP A 90 4.83 2.96 -13.41
C ASP A 90 3.78 4.03 -13.76
N LYS A 91 2.53 3.58 -13.95
CA LYS A 91 1.39 4.43 -14.30
C LYS A 91 0.06 3.78 -13.92
N SER A 92 -0.99 4.59 -13.87
CA SER A 92 -2.39 4.17 -13.74
C SER A 92 -3.23 4.59 -14.93
N GLU A 93 -4.14 3.73 -15.37
CA GLU A 93 -5.16 4.03 -16.39
C GLU A 93 -6.25 5.01 -15.90
N GLU A 94 -6.32 5.26 -14.58
CA GLU A 94 -7.29 6.20 -14.02
C GLU A 94 -7.12 7.61 -14.59
N ASN A 95 -8.23 8.34 -14.75
CA ASN A 95 -8.28 9.71 -15.26
C ASN A 95 -7.53 9.95 -16.60
N GLY A 96 -7.49 8.96 -17.48
CA GLY A 96 -6.86 9.10 -18.80
C GLY A 96 -5.35 8.88 -18.80
N GLY A 97 -4.78 8.34 -17.72
CA GLY A 97 -3.37 8.02 -17.62
C GLY A 97 -2.61 8.93 -16.66
N ILE A 98 -2.13 8.37 -15.55
CA ILE A 98 -1.35 9.09 -14.53
C ILE A 98 0.00 8.42 -14.32
N GLN A 99 1.08 9.16 -14.52
CA GLN A 99 2.43 8.72 -14.18
C GLN A 99 2.58 8.65 -12.66
N CYS A 100 3.11 7.53 -12.18
CA CYS A 100 3.25 7.24 -10.75
C CYS A 100 4.72 7.37 -10.32
N LEU A 101 5.10 6.81 -9.17
CA LEU A 101 6.46 6.95 -8.63
C LEU A 101 7.50 6.11 -9.39
N LYS A 102 7.09 5.07 -10.13
CA LYS A 102 7.97 4.17 -10.91
C LYS A 102 8.98 3.42 -10.03
N TYR A 103 8.55 2.96 -8.85
CA TYR A 103 9.39 2.15 -7.97
C TYR A 103 9.32 0.65 -8.31
N PHE A 104 8.11 0.22 -8.67
CA PHE A 104 7.79 -1.11 -9.19
C PHE A 104 7.52 -1.05 -10.70
N SER A 105 7.84 -2.14 -11.40
CA SER A 105 7.74 -2.22 -12.85
C SER A 105 6.41 -2.86 -13.23
N GLY A 106 5.36 -2.06 -13.36
CA GLY A 106 4.02 -2.55 -13.59
C GLY A 106 3.00 -1.43 -13.70
N ASP A 107 1.78 -1.80 -14.08
CA ASP A 107 0.74 -0.83 -14.41
C ASP A 107 -0.50 -1.06 -13.53
N VAL A 108 -1.20 0.03 -13.21
CA VAL A 108 -2.51 0.00 -12.57
C VAL A 108 -3.58 0.06 -13.67
N LYS A 109 -4.39 -0.98 -13.78
CA LYS A 109 -5.40 -1.18 -14.83
C LYS A 109 -6.82 -1.08 -14.29
N LYS A 110 -7.78 -0.72 -15.13
CA LYS A 110 -9.20 -0.68 -14.76
C LYS A 110 -9.83 -2.07 -14.87
N PHE A 111 -10.66 -2.46 -13.92
CA PHE A 111 -11.56 -3.60 -14.14
C PHE A 111 -12.57 -3.26 -15.25
N CYS A 112 -12.75 -4.15 -16.22
CA CYS A 112 -13.63 -3.93 -17.38
C CYS A 112 -14.68 -5.04 -17.58
N ASN A 113 -14.75 -6.03 -16.69
CA ASN A 113 -15.67 -7.14 -16.83
C ASN A 113 -17.08 -6.74 -16.36
N ILE A 114 -18.01 -6.58 -17.31
CA ILE A 114 -19.40 -6.14 -17.06
C ILE A 114 -20.23 -7.13 -16.23
N ASN A 115 -19.80 -8.40 -16.14
CA ASN A 115 -20.52 -9.42 -15.36
C ASN A 115 -20.19 -9.36 -13.86
N TYR A 116 -19.28 -8.47 -13.44
CA TYR A 116 -18.87 -8.30 -12.05
C TYR A 116 -19.23 -6.90 -11.57
N LYS A 117 -19.56 -6.79 -10.28
CA LYS A 117 -19.75 -5.49 -9.64
C LYS A 117 -18.41 -4.76 -9.59
N ILE A 118 -18.35 -3.52 -10.04
CA ILE A 118 -17.16 -2.67 -9.96
C ILE A 118 -17.58 -1.40 -9.23
N PRO A 119 -16.93 -1.02 -8.12
CA PRO A 119 -15.64 -1.51 -7.62
C PRO A 119 -15.68 -2.92 -7.00
N HIS A 120 -14.52 -3.57 -6.92
CA HIS A 120 -14.28 -4.72 -6.04
C HIS A 120 -14.43 -4.26 -4.59
N ILE A 121 -15.59 -4.54 -3.98
CA ILE A 121 -15.92 -4.18 -2.60
C ILE A 121 -16.22 -5.45 -1.80
N GLY A 122 -15.55 -5.59 -0.66
CA GLY A 122 -15.83 -6.62 0.33
C GLY A 122 -14.62 -7.46 0.70
N TRP A 123 -14.89 -8.56 1.38
CA TRP A 123 -13.85 -9.48 1.87
C TRP A 123 -13.51 -10.52 0.81
N ASN A 124 -12.26 -10.59 0.40
CA ASN A 124 -11.78 -11.55 -0.60
C ASN A 124 -10.48 -12.23 -0.17
N HIS A 125 -10.23 -13.43 -0.68
CA HIS A 125 -9.08 -14.26 -0.34
C HIS A 125 -7.78 -13.71 -0.93
N VAL A 126 -6.72 -13.68 -0.13
CA VAL A 126 -5.38 -13.33 -0.58
C VAL A 126 -4.47 -14.54 -0.51
N TYR A 127 -3.95 -14.93 -1.67
CA TYR A 127 -3.01 -16.03 -1.80
C TYR A 127 -1.58 -15.48 -1.84
N GLN A 128 -0.73 -16.02 -0.98
CA GLN A 128 0.66 -15.61 -0.81
C GLN A 128 1.55 -16.35 -1.81
N TYR A 129 2.40 -15.62 -2.53
CA TYR A 129 3.32 -16.19 -3.53
C TYR A 129 4.72 -16.48 -2.96
N VAL A 130 5.16 -15.66 -1.99
CA VAL A 130 6.46 -15.78 -1.33
C VAL A 130 6.30 -15.66 0.19
N SER A 131 7.18 -16.33 0.93
CA SER A 131 7.31 -16.09 2.37
C SER A 131 7.85 -14.68 2.61
N HIS A 132 7.24 -13.93 3.51
CA HIS A 132 7.66 -12.59 3.88
C HIS A 132 7.35 -12.32 5.35
N PRO A 133 8.17 -11.53 6.10
CA PRO A 133 7.89 -11.21 7.50
C PRO A 133 6.50 -10.64 7.75
N LEU A 134 5.95 -9.87 6.80
CA LEU A 134 4.60 -9.31 6.91
C LEU A 134 3.48 -10.37 6.85
N TRP A 135 3.75 -11.54 6.28
CA TRP A 135 2.83 -12.69 6.28
C TRP A 135 2.93 -13.58 7.52
N LYS A 136 3.86 -13.31 8.45
CA LYS A 136 4.08 -14.16 9.61
C LYS A 136 2.79 -14.37 10.41
N ASN A 137 2.41 -15.64 10.58
CA ASN A 137 1.19 -16.07 11.26
C ASN A 137 -0.11 -15.50 10.64
N ILE A 138 -0.10 -15.26 9.33
CA ILE A 138 -1.30 -15.00 8.54
C ILE A 138 -1.49 -16.21 7.62
N PRO A 139 -2.58 -16.98 7.75
CA PRO A 139 -2.83 -18.13 6.89
C PRO A 139 -2.84 -17.75 5.41
N ASN A 140 -2.32 -18.64 4.55
CA ASN A 140 -2.47 -18.47 3.12
C ASN A 140 -3.94 -18.61 2.73
N GLY A 141 -4.46 -17.74 1.86
CA GLY A 141 -5.87 -17.69 1.52
C GLY A 141 -6.73 -16.99 2.59
N GLU A 142 -6.15 -16.27 3.55
CA GLU A 142 -6.93 -15.44 4.48
C GLU A 142 -7.65 -14.30 3.74
N ARG A 143 -8.78 -13.85 4.29
CA ARG A 143 -9.60 -12.80 3.68
C ARG A 143 -9.21 -11.42 4.19
N PHE A 144 -9.12 -10.47 3.27
CA PHE A 144 -8.91 -9.06 3.56
C PHE A 144 -9.99 -8.20 2.90
N TYR A 145 -10.20 -6.99 3.43
CA TYR A 145 -11.21 -6.05 2.93
C TYR A 145 -10.68 -5.20 1.78
N PHE A 146 -11.39 -5.22 0.66
CA PHE A 146 -11.09 -4.48 -0.57
C PHE A 146 -12.16 -3.42 -0.86
N VAL A 147 -11.73 -2.33 -1.48
CA VAL A 147 -12.59 -1.29 -2.08
C VAL A 147 -11.82 -0.55 -3.18
N HIS A 148 -11.86 -1.07 -4.41
CA HIS A 148 -11.10 -0.48 -5.54
C HIS A 148 -11.69 -0.84 -6.91
N SER A 149 -11.60 0.10 -7.87
CA SER A 149 -12.01 -0.12 -9.28
C SER A 149 -10.83 -0.40 -10.22
N TYR A 150 -9.61 -0.28 -9.69
CA TYR A 150 -8.35 -0.41 -10.41
C TYR A 150 -7.46 -1.43 -9.71
N TYR A 151 -6.68 -2.19 -10.47
CA TYR A 151 -5.87 -3.29 -9.98
C TYR A 151 -4.46 -3.24 -10.54
N VAL A 152 -3.50 -3.86 -9.85
CA VAL A 152 -2.10 -3.85 -10.26
C VAL A 152 -1.71 -5.14 -10.98
N ILE A 153 -0.92 -4.96 -12.04
CA ILE A 153 -0.15 -6.01 -12.70
C ILE A 153 1.32 -5.60 -12.69
N GLU A 154 2.05 -6.18 -11.74
CA GLU A 154 3.51 -6.16 -11.66
C GLU A 154 4.13 -7.08 -12.73
N LYS A 155 5.15 -6.58 -13.44
CA LYS A 155 5.84 -7.32 -14.52
C LYS A 155 7.01 -8.14 -14.00
N ASN A 156 7.66 -7.74 -12.91
CA ASN A 156 8.71 -8.54 -12.30
C ASN A 156 8.11 -9.51 -11.26
N ILE A 157 8.13 -10.80 -11.59
CA ILE A 157 7.58 -11.87 -10.75
C ILE A 157 8.22 -11.93 -9.35
N GLN A 158 9.47 -11.54 -9.21
CA GLN A 158 10.18 -11.53 -7.92
C GLN A 158 9.60 -10.52 -6.93
N ASN A 159 8.91 -9.49 -7.43
CA ASN A 159 8.29 -8.46 -6.60
C ASN A 159 6.89 -8.85 -6.10
N ILE A 160 6.30 -9.95 -6.62
CA ILE A 160 4.92 -10.32 -6.29
C ILE A 160 4.91 -11.08 -4.97
N SER A 161 4.23 -10.54 -3.96
CA SER A 161 4.08 -11.19 -2.65
C SER A 161 2.75 -11.90 -2.48
N GLY A 162 1.71 -11.48 -3.20
CA GLY A 162 0.40 -12.11 -3.13
C GLY A 162 -0.57 -11.58 -4.17
N TYR A 163 -1.57 -12.41 -4.48
CA TYR A 163 -2.60 -12.16 -5.47
C TYR A 163 -4.00 -12.48 -4.92
N THR A 164 -5.02 -12.00 -5.62
CA THR A 164 -6.43 -12.40 -5.41
C THR A 164 -7.00 -12.85 -6.74
N GLU A 165 -8.14 -13.51 -6.72
CA GLU A 165 -8.97 -13.68 -7.91
C GLU A 165 -10.16 -12.72 -7.85
N TYR A 166 -10.39 -11.96 -8.92
CA TYR A 166 -11.58 -11.12 -9.06
C TYR A 166 -11.85 -10.79 -10.53
N ALA A 167 -13.12 -10.76 -10.93
CA ALA A 167 -13.52 -10.37 -12.29
C ALA A 167 -12.87 -11.19 -13.43
N GLY A 168 -12.53 -12.45 -13.16
CA GLY A 168 -11.89 -13.36 -14.12
C GLY A 168 -10.40 -13.10 -14.37
N ILE A 169 -9.75 -12.35 -13.48
CA ILE A 169 -8.31 -12.07 -13.54
C ILE A 169 -7.64 -12.31 -12.19
N LEU A 170 -6.30 -12.28 -12.17
CA LEU A 170 -5.45 -12.44 -10.98
C LEU A 170 -4.67 -11.15 -10.66
N PRO A 171 -5.30 -10.14 -10.00
CA PRO A 171 -4.59 -8.95 -9.54
C PRO A 171 -3.46 -9.26 -8.58
N HIS A 172 -2.34 -8.54 -8.71
CA HIS A 172 -1.28 -8.55 -7.70
C HIS A 172 -1.68 -7.57 -6.58
N VAL A 173 -2.05 -8.11 -5.42
CA VAL A 173 -2.62 -7.35 -4.29
C VAL A 173 -1.64 -7.16 -3.15
N ALA A 174 -0.48 -7.80 -3.21
CA ALA A 174 0.65 -7.53 -2.35
C ALA A 174 1.94 -7.64 -3.16
N ILE A 175 2.80 -6.63 -3.02
CA ILE A 175 4.10 -6.57 -3.70
C ILE A 175 5.18 -6.12 -2.72
N CYS A 176 6.41 -6.58 -2.94
CA CYS A 176 7.55 -6.25 -2.10
C CYS A 176 8.82 -6.05 -2.92
N LYS A 177 9.65 -5.11 -2.51
CA LYS A 177 11.01 -4.90 -3.04
C LYS A 177 11.83 -4.18 -1.99
N ASN A 178 12.98 -4.74 -1.64
CA ASN A 178 13.85 -4.25 -0.57
C ASN A 178 13.04 -3.97 0.72
N LEU A 179 13.10 -2.76 1.29
CA LEU A 179 12.33 -2.38 2.49
C LEU A 179 10.91 -1.86 2.21
N VAL A 180 10.40 -2.00 0.99
CA VAL A 180 9.05 -1.57 0.63
C VAL A 180 8.14 -2.79 0.52
N PHE A 181 7.03 -2.74 1.24
CA PHE A 181 5.92 -3.67 1.07
C PHE A 181 4.65 -2.88 0.80
N ALA A 182 3.80 -3.34 -0.10
CA ALA A 182 2.57 -2.63 -0.41
C ALA A 182 1.41 -3.61 -0.59
N VAL A 183 0.23 -3.21 -0.15
CA VAL A 183 -1.01 -4.01 -0.22
C VAL A 183 -2.14 -3.23 -0.86
N GLN A 184 -2.98 -3.90 -1.65
CA GLN A 184 -4.16 -3.31 -2.29
C GLN A 184 -5.37 -3.28 -1.36
N PHE A 185 -5.48 -4.27 -0.47
CA PHE A 185 -6.50 -4.30 0.58
C PHE A 185 -6.20 -3.32 1.71
N HIS A 186 -7.19 -3.12 2.58
CA HIS A 186 -7.13 -2.21 3.72
C HIS A 186 -6.89 -2.99 5.01
N PRO A 187 -5.64 -3.17 5.49
CA PRO A 187 -5.36 -3.91 6.71
C PRO A 187 -6.03 -3.25 7.93
N GLU A 188 -6.18 -1.93 7.95
CA GLU A 188 -6.89 -1.19 9.00
C GLU A 188 -8.40 -1.49 9.04
N LYS A 189 -8.95 -2.15 8.01
CA LYS A 189 -10.35 -2.58 7.92
C LYS A 189 -10.51 -4.10 7.86
N SER A 190 -9.42 -4.85 7.99
CA SER A 190 -9.40 -6.31 7.79
C SER A 190 -9.35 -7.09 9.11
N SER A 191 -10.02 -6.58 10.15
CA SER A 191 -10.16 -7.24 11.46
C SER A 191 -8.80 -7.68 12.03
N ILE A 192 -8.78 -8.79 12.77
CA ILE A 192 -7.61 -9.34 13.45
C ILE A 192 -6.44 -9.65 12.51
N MET A 193 -6.71 -10.08 11.28
CA MET A 193 -5.64 -10.43 10.31
C MET A 193 -5.04 -9.18 9.65
N GLY A 194 -5.85 -8.15 9.45
CA GLY A 194 -5.36 -6.82 9.10
C GLY A 194 -4.46 -6.22 10.18
N LEU A 195 -4.90 -6.27 11.44
CA LEU A 195 -4.07 -5.87 12.59
C LEU A 195 -2.80 -6.72 12.70
N LYS A 196 -2.87 -8.02 12.41
CA LYS A 196 -1.69 -8.90 12.41
C LYS A 196 -0.65 -8.47 11.38
N LEU A 197 -1.08 -8.10 10.16
CA LEU A 197 -0.18 -7.58 9.13
C LEU A 197 0.49 -6.27 9.55
N LEU A 198 -0.28 -5.35 10.15
CA LEU A 198 0.27 -4.10 10.69
C LEU A 198 1.24 -4.36 11.84
N TYR A 199 0.91 -5.28 12.75
CA TYR A 199 1.81 -5.73 13.81
C TYR A 199 3.12 -6.29 13.25
N ASN A 200 3.04 -7.11 12.20
CA ASN A 200 4.23 -7.66 11.56
C ASN A 200 5.07 -6.55 10.90
N PHE A 201 4.44 -5.55 10.28
CA PHE A 201 5.13 -4.39 9.71
C PHE A 201 5.87 -3.55 10.76
N VAL A 202 5.21 -3.21 11.88
CA VAL A 202 5.85 -2.40 12.93
C VAL A 202 6.98 -3.15 13.65
N ASN A 203 7.00 -4.48 13.58
CA ASN A 203 8.08 -5.33 14.10
C ASN A 203 9.02 -5.86 13.01
N TRP A 204 8.90 -5.38 11.77
CA TRP A 204 9.81 -5.77 10.71
C TRP A 204 11.14 -5.01 10.89
N TYR A 205 12.18 -5.78 11.17
CA TYR A 205 13.58 -5.36 11.23
C TYR A 205 14.33 -6.19 10.18
N PRO A 206 14.49 -5.65 8.97
CA PRO A 206 15.19 -6.31 7.87
C PRO A 206 16.71 -6.32 8.07
#